data_AF-A0A8S0GTQ5-F1
#
_entry.id   AF-A0A8S0GTQ5-F1
#
_cell.length_a   1.000
_cell.length_b   1.000
_cell.length_c   1.000
_cell.angle_alpha   90.00
_cell.angle_beta   90.00
_cell.angle_gamma   90.00
#
_symmetry.space_group_name_H-M   'P 1'
#
loop_
_entity.id
_entity.type
_entity.pdbx_description
1 polymer ?
#
loop_
_entity_poly.entity_id
_entity_poly.type
_entity_poly.pdbx_seq_one_letter_code
_entity_poly.pdbx_strand_id
1 'polypeptide(L)' 'MAAPTCGYRLVSEGKDLPLWHHLVCGDRDAVHHERISQSGRMLAEGSVAEEDWEDHLIFRAG' A
#
# COMPACT_ATOMS: atom_id res chain seq x y z
N MET A 1 -9.52 -8.85 3.49
CA MET A 1 -8.84 -9.38 2.29
C MET A 1 -7.61 -8.53 2.03
N ALA A 2 -6.38 -9.08 2.07
CA ALA A 2 -5.20 -8.30 1.67
C ALA A 2 -5.25 -7.93 0.18
N ALA A 3 -4.56 -6.85 -0.21
CA ALA A 3 -4.52 -6.36 -1.58
C ALA A 3 -4.03 -7.45 -2.56
N PRO A 4 -4.57 -7.52 -3.80
CA PRO A 4 -4.19 -8.54 -4.79
C PRO A 4 -2.68 -8.56 -5.10
N THR A 5 -2.00 -7.43 -4.89
CA THR A 5 -0.57 -7.22 -5.11
C THR A 5 0.27 -7.36 -3.83
N CYS A 6 -0.29 -7.86 -2.73
CA CYS A 6 0.44 -8.04 -1.47
C CYS A 6 1.61 -9.01 -1.68
N GLY A 7 2.84 -8.50 -1.58
CA GLY A 7 4.06 -9.27 -1.84
C GLY A 7 4.18 -10.51 -0.96
N TYR A 8 3.83 -10.41 0.33
CA TYR A 8 3.84 -11.57 1.24
C TYR A 8 2.90 -12.68 0.79
N ARG A 9 1.69 -12.32 0.32
CA ARG A 9 0.74 -13.31 -0.20
C ARG A 9 1.28 -13.95 -1.47
N LEU A 10 1.72 -13.14 -2.43
CA LEU A 10 2.21 -13.65 -3.73
C LEU A 10 3.36 -14.63 -3.51
N VAL A 11 4.33 -14.27 -2.66
CA VAL A 11 5.45 -15.15 -2.31
C VAL A 11 4.97 -16.44 -1.62
N SER A 12 4.04 -16.34 -0.67
CA SER A 12 3.47 -17.52 0.00
C SER A 12 2.71 -18.45 -0.95
N GLU A 13 2.12 -17.92 -2.02
CA GLU A 13 1.40 -18.69 -3.04
C GLU A 13 2.31 -19.15 -4.20
N GLY A 14 3.61 -18.86 -4.15
CA GLY A 14 4.56 -19.16 -5.22
C GLY A 14 4.31 -18.38 -6.51
N LYS A 15 3.66 -17.21 -6.42
CA LYS A 15 3.37 -16.32 -7.53
C LYS A 15 4.46 -15.27 -7.70
N ASP A 16 4.62 -14.81 -8.94
CA ASP A 16 5.57 -13.75 -9.25
C ASP A 16 5.16 -12.41 -8.61
N LEU A 17 6.18 -11.64 -8.23
CA LEU A 17 6.02 -10.26 -7.83
C LEU A 17 5.86 -9.37 -9.07
N PRO A 18 5.09 -8.28 -9.00
CA PRO A 18 5.02 -7.30 -10.08
C PRO A 18 6.40 -6.74 -10.43
N LEU A 19 6.63 -6.38 -11.69
CA LEU A 19 7.92 -5.87 -12.17
C LEU A 19 8.37 -4.59 -11.45
N TRP A 20 7.43 -3.77 -10.99
CA TRP A 20 7.70 -2.56 -10.23
C TRP A 20 8.07 -2.82 -8.76
N HIS A 21 7.95 -4.06 -8.28
CA HIS A 21 8.27 -4.37 -6.89
C HIS A 21 9.77 -4.22 -6.67
N HIS A 22 10.17 -3.50 -5.61
CA HIS A 22 11.58 -3.17 -5.34
C HIS A 22 12.51 -4.39 -5.25
N LEU A 23 12.00 -5.55 -4.84
CA LEU A 23 12.77 -6.82 -4.84
C LEU A 23 13.04 -7.38 -6.25
N VAL A 24 12.28 -6.96 -7.25
CA VAL A 24 12.41 -7.36 -8.67
C VAL A 24 13.26 -6.33 -9.42
N CYS A 25 12.90 -5.04 -9.34
CA CYS A 25 13.59 -3.98 -10.10
C CYS A 25 14.80 -3.36 -9.39
N GLY A 26 14.95 -3.58 -8.08
CA GLY A 26 16.00 -2.94 -7.25
C GLY A 26 15.72 -1.48 -6.88
N ASP A 27 14.68 -0.87 -7.45
CA ASP A 27 14.31 0.53 -7.23
C ASP A 27 13.13 0.63 -6.24
N ARG A 28 13.34 1.37 -5.13
CA ARG A 28 12.30 1.63 -4.14
C ARG A 28 11.30 2.68 -4.62
N ASP A 29 11.69 3.55 -5.56
CA ASP A 29 10.83 4.61 -6.07
C ASP A 29 9.87 4.13 -7.16
N ALA A 30 10.11 2.96 -7.75
CA ALA A 30 9.23 2.34 -8.76
C ALA A 30 7.77 2.22 -8.30
N VAL A 31 7.50 1.92 -7.02
CA VAL A 31 6.13 1.85 -6.47
C VAL A 31 5.40 3.20 -6.50
N HIS A 32 6.15 4.30 -6.40
CA HIS A 32 5.64 5.66 -6.45
C HIS A 32 5.41 6.08 -7.90
N HIS A 33 6.34 5.77 -8.81
CA HIS A 33 6.20 6.04 -10.25
C HIS A 33 4.96 5.35 -10.85
N GLU A 34 4.71 4.10 -10.46
CA GLU A 34 3.52 3.33 -10.89
C GLU A 34 2.23 3.74 -10.17
N ARG A 35 2.30 4.71 -9.23
CA ARG A 35 1.15 5.21 -8.44
C ARG A 35 0.40 4.13 -7.64
N ILE A 36 1.06 3.02 -7.34
CA ILE A 36 0.53 1.93 -6.50
C ILE A 36 0.76 2.23 -5.01
N SER A 37 1.71 3.11 -4.68
CA SER A 37 1.95 3.53 -3.30
C SER A 37 0.80 4.36 -2.72
N GLN A 38 0.45 4.08 -1.47
CA GLN A 38 -0.51 4.86 -0.67
C GLN A 38 0.15 6.01 0.10
N SER A 39 1.47 6.21 -0.08
CA SER A 39 2.17 7.36 0.50
C SER A 39 1.51 8.67 0.08
N GLY A 40 1.35 9.60 1.03
CA GLY A 40 0.68 10.89 0.82
C GLY A 40 -0.85 10.83 0.73
N ARG A 41 -1.47 9.64 0.91
CA ARG A 41 -2.93 9.46 0.94
C ARG A 41 -3.47 9.20 2.34
N MET A 42 -2.62 9.28 3.36
CA MET A 42 -2.96 9.00 4.76
C MET A 42 -2.66 10.22 5.63
N LEU A 43 -3.47 10.42 6.66
CA LEU A 43 -3.27 11.44 7.69
C LEU A 43 -2.59 10.81 8.89
N ALA A 44 -1.78 11.60 9.60
CA ALA A 44 -1.21 11.16 10.86
C ALA A 44 -2.29 11.17 11.94
N GLU A 45 -2.33 10.15 12.80
CA GLU A 45 -3.34 10.03 13.86
C GLU A 45 -3.39 11.29 14.74
N GLY A 46 -2.24 11.79 15.20
CA GLY A 46 -2.17 13.02 16.02
C GLY A 46 -2.45 14.32 15.27
N SER A 47 -2.75 14.27 13.96
CA SER A 47 -3.18 15.45 13.19
C SER A 47 -4.71 15.59 13.11
N VAL A 48 -5.45 14.62 13.65
CA VAL A 48 -6.91 14.56 13.64
C VAL A 48 -7.40 14.33 15.07
N ALA A 49 -8.47 15.01 15.49
CA ALA A 49 -9.06 14.76 16.81
C ALA A 49 -9.63 13.33 16.88
N GLU A 50 -9.55 12.69 18.05
CA GLU A 50 -10.03 11.30 18.25
C GLU A 50 -11.49 11.11 17.82
N GLU A 51 -12.33 12.12 18.05
CA GLU A 51 -13.76 12.10 17.67
C GLU A 51 -14.00 12.05 16.16
N ASP A 52 -13.04 12.49 15.35
CA ASP A 52 -13.15 12.58 13.89
C ASP A 52 -12.49 11.40 13.16
N TRP A 53 -11.86 10.47 13.89
CA TRP A 53 -11.11 9.37 13.26
C TRP A 53 -11.95 8.53 12.30
N GLU A 54 -13.22 8.30 12.63
CA GLU A 54 -14.14 7.48 11.84
C GLU A 54 -14.34 8.03 10.41
N ASP A 55 -14.34 9.37 10.26
CA ASP A 55 -14.49 10.04 8.96
C ASP A 55 -13.27 9.86 8.04
N HIS A 56 -12.14 9.46 8.62
CA HIS A 56 -10.89 9.24 7.91
C HIS A 56 -10.55 7.75 7.69
N LEU A 57 -11.43 6.84 8.11
CA LEU A 57 -11.26 5.39 7.87
C LEU A 57 -11.56 5.01 6.41
N ILE A 58 -10.59 4.33 5.78
CA ILE A 58 -10.76 3.80 4.43
C ILE A 58 -11.33 2.38 4.51
N PHE A 59 -12.64 2.23 4.30
CA PHE A 59 -13.32 0.93 4.33
C PHE A 59 -12.92 0.00 3.15
N ARG A 60 -12.51 0.57 2.02
CA ARG A 60 -12.05 -0.17 0.85
C ARG A 60 -10.92 0.57 0.14
N ALA A 61 -9.70 0.07 0.28
CA ALA A 61 -8.58 0.47 -0.56
C ALA A 61 -8.60 -0.39 -1.83
N GLY A 62 -8.74 0.27 -2.99
CA GLY A 62 -8.63 -0.34 -4.32
C GLY A 62 -7.17 -0.46 -4.75
#